data_AF-A0A935HNR3-F1
#
_entry.id   AF-A0A935HNR3-F1
#
_cell.length_a   1.000
_cell.length_b   1.000
_cell.length_c   1.000
_cell.angle_alpha   90.00
_cell.angle_beta   90.00
_cell.angle_gamma   90.00
#
_symmetry.space_group_name_H-M   'P 1'
#
loop_
_entity.id
_entity.type
_entity.pdbx_description
1 polymer ?
#
loop_
_entity_poly.entity_id
_entity_poly.type
_entity_poly.pdbx_seq_one_letter_code
_entity_poly.pdbx_strand_id
1 'polypeptide(L)'
;MRTLRPLSIAFLSLIVHGATAQDEVRIADIAQMVRKPDLAQENSVRSGLQAAGVEDDRVQQVLSMGKASNLPLGLRTDSALAANAASVKNYNAHKVCTYADEAGTKVLVQVPVNENYHMPEDLRTSQDLYLILPESAVEMTLTDAQRPKPSKGPDWKRMRQAKILTPDAVYATYDLGNDSTVLSKLAGNGLSQPEIDAMVFRSHERNWPAGIDSFERRYPKLKEFKHYKAFEAAHWEDKVLLVIPTELNKRQPIGLRPHLDIYMVYAKSAVEVKKKRKK
;
A
#
# COMPACT_ATOMS: atom_id res chain seq x y z
N MET A 1 54.74 4.29 54.59
CA MET A 1 54.02 3.05 54.23
C MET A 1 52.58 3.46 53.91
N ARG A 2 52.26 3.81 52.66
CA ARG A 2 51.73 2.93 51.58
C ARG A 2 50.55 2.07 52.08
N THR A 3 49.33 2.62 52.04
CA THR A 3 48.29 2.50 50.99
C THR A 3 47.50 1.19 51.04
N LEU A 4 46.23 1.29 51.46
CA LEU A 4 45.17 0.31 51.22
C LEU A 4 44.02 1.01 50.45
N ARG A 5 43.92 0.71 49.16
CA ARG A 5 42.66 0.59 48.37
C ARG A 5 42.11 -0.83 48.62
N PRO A 6 40.88 -1.24 48.21
CA PRO A 6 39.88 -0.56 47.35
C PRO A 6 38.42 -0.65 47.89
N LEU A 7 37.48 0.09 47.30
CA LEU A 7 36.15 -0.47 47.05
C LEU A 7 35.60 0.11 45.74
N SER A 8 35.53 -0.77 44.74
CA SER A 8 35.05 -0.49 43.40
C SER A 8 33.53 -0.33 43.43
N ILE A 9 33.04 0.88 43.14
CA ILE A 9 31.63 1.10 42.81
C ILE A 9 31.48 0.73 41.33
N ALA A 10 30.85 -0.41 41.07
CA ALA A 10 30.39 -0.79 39.75
C ALA A 10 29.21 0.13 39.37
N PHE A 11 29.49 1.12 38.52
CA PHE A 11 28.44 1.94 37.92
C PHE A 11 27.81 1.15 36.77
N LEU A 12 26.53 0.86 36.94
CA LEU A 12 25.63 0.26 35.95
C LEU A 12 25.78 0.97 34.59
N SER A 13 26.10 0.20 33.56
CA SER A 13 26.04 0.65 32.18
C SER A 13 24.58 0.87 31.79
N LEU A 14 24.19 2.15 31.63
CA LEU A 14 22.97 2.53 30.91
C LEU A 14 23.15 2.12 29.44
N ILE A 15 22.48 1.04 29.04
CA ILE A 15 22.32 0.72 27.62
C ILE A 15 21.23 1.66 27.08
N VAL A 16 21.68 2.81 26.58
CA VAL A 16 20.87 3.69 25.74
C VAL A 16 20.65 2.93 24.43
N HIS A 17 19.47 2.33 24.26
CA HIS A 17 19.02 1.81 22.97
C HIS A 17 18.69 3.01 22.08
N GLY A 18 19.73 3.56 21.46
CA GLY A 18 19.59 4.50 20.36
C GLY A 18 19.16 3.79 19.08
N ALA A 19 18.35 4.49 18.29
CA ALA A 19 17.80 4.11 16.99
C ALA A 19 16.68 3.04 17.03
N THR A 20 15.45 3.50 17.26
CA THR A 20 14.25 2.70 16.98
C THR A 20 14.08 2.56 15.46
N ALA A 21 14.66 1.50 14.90
CA ALA A 21 14.06 0.87 13.74
C ALA A 21 12.63 0.48 14.17
N GLN A 22 11.60 1.00 13.50
CA GLN A 22 10.24 0.55 13.78
C GLN A 22 10.17 -0.94 13.44
N ASP A 23 9.82 -1.78 14.41
CA ASP A 23 9.79 -3.23 14.21
C ASP A 23 8.66 -3.58 13.23
N GLU A 24 8.98 -4.27 12.13
CA GLU A 24 7.96 -4.81 11.23
C GLU A 24 7.13 -5.85 12.00
N VAL A 25 5.80 -5.75 11.90
CA VAL A 25 4.86 -6.62 12.60
C VAL A 25 3.80 -7.20 11.67
N ARG A 26 3.35 -8.41 11.99
CA ARG A 26 2.19 -9.04 11.36
C ARG A 26 0.96 -8.88 12.26
N ILE A 27 -0.12 -8.35 11.71
CA ILE A 27 -1.43 -8.33 12.39
C ILE A 27 -2.02 -9.74 12.27
N ALA A 28 -1.99 -10.51 13.37
CA ALA A 28 -2.43 -11.90 13.40
C ALA A 28 -3.94 -12.01 13.56
N ASP A 29 -4.54 -11.15 14.39
CA ASP A 29 -5.97 -11.14 14.67
C ASP A 29 -6.54 -9.72 14.73
N ILE A 30 -7.07 -9.26 13.60
CA ILE A 30 -7.68 -7.93 13.50
C ILE A 30 -9.02 -7.84 14.25
N ALA A 31 -9.67 -8.97 14.60
CA ALA A 31 -10.94 -8.94 15.33
C ALA A 31 -10.81 -8.31 16.73
N GLN A 32 -9.60 -8.31 17.28
CA GLN A 32 -9.29 -7.70 18.57
C GLN A 32 -8.92 -6.22 18.47
N MET A 33 -9.05 -5.61 17.28
CA MET A 33 -8.75 -4.20 17.07
C MET A 33 -9.62 -3.32 17.98
N VAL A 34 -8.95 -2.44 18.72
CA VAL A 34 -9.60 -1.51 19.63
C VAL A 34 -10.10 -0.31 18.83
N ARG A 35 -11.39 -0.30 18.53
CA ARG A 35 -12.08 0.83 17.86
C ARG A 35 -12.39 1.94 18.86
N LYS A 36 -11.38 2.71 19.22
CA LYS A 36 -11.59 3.91 20.04
C LYS A 36 -11.87 5.14 19.17
N PRO A 37 -12.74 6.06 19.62
CA PRO A 37 -13.20 7.17 18.77
C PRO A 37 -12.10 8.20 18.46
N ASP A 38 -11.04 8.33 19.29
CA ASP A 38 -9.92 9.24 19.03
C ASP A 38 -8.66 8.90 19.86
N LEU A 39 -7.51 8.64 19.23
CA LEU A 39 -6.23 8.48 19.93
C LEU A 39 -5.85 9.71 20.76
N ALA A 40 -6.25 10.92 20.33
CA ALA A 40 -5.87 12.16 20.98
C ALA A 40 -6.41 12.29 22.42
N GLN A 41 -7.44 11.51 22.77
CA GLN A 41 -8.03 11.51 24.11
C GLN A 41 -7.33 10.53 25.08
N GLU A 42 -6.41 9.70 24.60
CA GLU A 42 -5.73 8.69 25.40
C GLU A 42 -4.38 9.19 25.93
N ASN A 43 -4.34 9.62 27.20
CA ASN A 43 -3.08 10.02 27.83
C ASN A 43 -2.03 8.90 27.83
N SER A 44 -2.46 7.64 27.98
CA SER A 44 -1.58 6.46 27.96
C SER A 44 -0.89 6.28 26.60
N VAL A 45 -1.57 6.58 25.48
CA VAL A 45 -0.97 6.53 24.14
C VAL A 45 0.11 7.60 24.00
N ARG A 46 -0.16 8.82 24.45
CA ARG A 46 0.82 9.92 24.42
C ARG A 46 2.07 9.55 25.22
N SER A 47 1.90 9.04 26.45
CA SER A 47 3.01 8.59 27.27
C SER A 47 3.77 7.43 26.63
N GLY A 48 3.09 6.48 26.00
CA GLY A 48 3.72 5.37 25.28
C GLY A 48 4.54 5.82 24.07
N LEU A 49 4.04 6.79 23.31
CA LEU A 49 4.77 7.40 22.18
C LEU A 49 6.03 8.13 22.63
N GLN A 50 5.93 8.94 23.69
CA GLN A 50 7.07 9.65 24.27
C GLN A 50 8.12 8.69 24.85
N ALA A 51 7.68 7.63 25.53
CA ALA A 51 8.56 6.58 26.05
C ALA A 51 9.28 5.80 24.94
N ALA A 52 8.66 5.67 23.77
CA ALA A 52 9.27 5.08 22.57
C ALA A 52 10.22 6.05 21.83
N GLY A 53 10.44 7.27 22.35
CA GLY A 53 11.32 8.27 21.74
C GLY A 53 10.75 8.88 20.45
N VAL A 54 9.42 8.87 20.27
CA VAL A 54 8.78 9.52 19.13
C VAL A 54 8.80 11.03 19.32
N GLU A 55 9.35 11.76 18.34
CA GLU A 55 9.41 13.23 18.33
C GLU A 55 8.02 13.87 18.49
N ASP A 56 7.93 14.99 19.21
CA ASP A 56 6.65 15.64 19.56
C ASP A 56 5.78 15.96 18.34
N ASP A 57 6.38 16.44 17.24
CA ASP A 57 5.67 16.70 15.98
C ASP A 57 5.02 15.42 15.42
N ARG A 58 5.75 14.30 15.50
CA ARG A 58 5.28 12.99 15.06
C ARG A 58 4.22 12.45 16.01
N VAL A 59 4.32 12.70 17.32
CA VAL A 59 3.27 12.39 18.29
C VAL A 59 1.96 13.09 17.91
N GLN A 60 2.00 14.39 17.65
CA GLN A 60 0.79 15.14 17.24
C GLN A 60 0.21 14.61 15.94
N GLN A 61 1.06 14.29 14.96
CA GLN A 61 0.61 13.66 13.72
C GLN A 61 -0.13 12.34 13.98
N VAL A 62 0.47 11.42 14.73
CA VAL A 62 -0.12 10.11 15.07
C VAL A 62 -1.47 10.28 15.77
N LEU A 63 -1.54 11.15 16.78
CA LEU A 63 -2.77 11.41 17.53
C LEU A 63 -3.86 12.01 16.64
N SER A 64 -3.51 12.92 15.72
CA SER A 64 -4.46 13.52 14.78
C SER A 64 -5.03 12.52 13.76
N MET A 65 -4.21 11.54 13.36
CA MET A 65 -4.52 10.55 12.33
C MET A 65 -5.20 9.29 12.89
N GLY A 66 -5.04 8.98 14.17
CA GLY A 66 -5.64 7.84 14.84
C GLY A 66 -7.11 8.02 15.22
N LYS A 67 -7.95 8.45 14.28
CA LYS A 67 -9.39 8.62 14.48
C LYS A 67 -10.16 7.48 13.82
N ALA A 68 -11.26 7.06 14.42
CA ALA A 68 -12.13 6.04 13.82
C ALA A 68 -12.65 6.44 12.42
N SER A 69 -12.84 7.74 12.17
CA SER A 69 -13.21 8.28 10.85
C SER A 69 -12.17 7.99 9.76
N ASN A 70 -10.91 7.80 10.15
CA ASN A 70 -9.79 7.56 9.24
C ASN A 70 -9.60 6.06 8.91
N LEU A 71 -10.37 5.17 9.55
CA LEU A 71 -10.39 3.76 9.18
C LEU A 71 -10.94 3.61 7.74
N PRO A 72 -10.34 2.75 6.91
CA PRO A 72 -10.85 2.46 5.58
C PRO A 72 -12.16 1.66 5.68
N LEU A 73 -12.99 1.69 4.62
CA LEU A 73 -14.35 1.14 4.64
C LEU A 73 -14.42 -0.30 5.15
N GLY A 74 -13.45 -1.12 4.74
CA GLY A 74 -13.28 -2.53 5.09
C GLY A 74 -12.94 -2.80 6.55
N LEU A 75 -12.64 -1.77 7.35
CA LEU A 75 -12.34 -1.91 8.80
C LEU A 75 -13.32 -1.14 9.71
N ARG A 76 -14.25 -0.36 9.14
CA ARG A 76 -15.13 0.54 9.91
C ARG A 76 -16.20 -0.17 10.73
N THR A 77 -16.73 -1.29 10.25
CA THR A 77 -17.82 -2.04 10.90
C THR A 77 -17.39 -3.46 11.23
N ASP A 78 -18.03 -4.11 12.21
CA ASP A 78 -17.66 -5.48 12.63
C ASP A 78 -17.79 -6.45 11.46
N SER A 79 -18.86 -6.32 10.67
CA SER A 79 -19.07 -7.11 9.46
C SER A 79 -17.98 -6.89 8.42
N ALA A 80 -17.58 -5.64 8.17
CA ALA A 80 -16.52 -5.34 7.21
C ALA A 80 -15.17 -5.91 7.66
N LEU A 81 -14.84 -5.77 8.94
CA LEU A 81 -13.62 -6.28 9.52
C LEU A 81 -13.57 -7.81 9.47
N ALA A 82 -14.66 -8.49 9.82
CA ALA A 82 -14.77 -9.94 9.73
C ALA A 82 -14.59 -10.43 8.28
N ALA A 83 -15.22 -9.76 7.30
CA ALA A 83 -15.07 -10.08 5.88
C ALA A 83 -13.63 -9.88 5.37
N ASN A 84 -12.89 -8.95 5.96
CA ASN A 84 -11.54 -8.58 5.52
C ASN A 84 -10.42 -9.18 6.40
N ALA A 85 -10.74 -9.98 7.42
CA ALA A 85 -9.77 -10.47 8.40
C ALA A 85 -8.58 -11.21 7.77
N ALA A 86 -8.82 -11.99 6.71
CA ALA A 86 -7.76 -12.68 5.97
C ALA A 86 -6.85 -11.70 5.22
N SER A 87 -7.45 -10.69 4.57
CA SER A 87 -6.73 -9.70 3.76
C SER A 87 -5.84 -8.78 4.59
N VAL A 88 -6.25 -8.45 5.82
CA VAL A 88 -5.50 -7.58 6.74
C VAL A 88 -4.12 -8.13 7.11
N LYS A 89 -3.94 -9.47 7.08
CA LYS A 89 -2.64 -10.12 7.30
C LYS A 89 -1.58 -9.74 6.26
N ASN A 90 -2.02 -9.20 5.12
CA ASN A 90 -1.17 -8.76 4.02
C ASN A 90 -0.74 -7.29 4.13
N TYR A 91 -1.15 -6.56 5.17
CA TYR A 91 -0.57 -5.25 5.45
C TYR A 91 0.93 -5.40 5.76
N ASN A 92 1.69 -4.43 5.28
CA ASN A 92 3.01 -4.09 5.77
C ASN A 92 2.82 -3.10 6.91
N ALA A 93 3.13 -3.53 8.12
CA ALA A 93 2.79 -2.79 9.33
C ALA A 93 4.00 -2.71 10.25
N HIS A 94 4.12 -1.61 10.98
CA HIS A 94 5.23 -1.31 11.86
C HIS A 94 4.74 -0.99 13.26
N LYS A 95 5.40 -1.55 14.27
CA LYS A 95 5.15 -1.20 15.66
C LYS A 95 5.68 0.21 15.92
N VAL A 96 4.82 1.09 16.40
CA VAL A 96 5.19 2.45 16.80
C VAL A 96 5.60 2.46 18.27
N CYS A 97 4.73 1.95 19.13
CA CYS A 97 5.00 1.83 20.56
C CYS A 97 4.12 0.75 21.21
N THR A 98 4.53 0.33 22.40
CA THR A 98 3.72 -0.49 23.32
C THR A 98 3.32 0.39 24.50
N TYR A 99 2.08 0.29 24.94
CA TYR A 99 1.57 1.01 26.11
C TYR A 99 0.56 0.15 26.86
N ALA A 100 0.27 0.49 28.11
CA ALA A 100 -0.72 -0.22 28.90
C ALA A 100 -1.79 0.76 29.41
N ASP A 101 -3.03 0.28 29.49
CA ASP A 101 -4.12 0.92 30.23
C ASP A 101 -4.83 -0.10 31.13
N GLU A 102 -5.95 0.29 31.74
CA GLU A 102 -6.72 -0.58 32.65
C GLU A 102 -7.20 -1.88 31.98
N ALA A 103 -7.32 -1.92 30.65
CA ALA A 103 -7.73 -3.10 29.89
C ALA A 103 -6.55 -3.97 29.43
N GLY A 104 -5.31 -3.61 29.78
CA GLY A 104 -4.11 -4.39 29.52
C GLY A 104 -3.13 -3.78 28.52
N THR A 105 -2.12 -4.56 28.14
CA THR A 105 -1.06 -4.15 27.22
C THR A 105 -1.56 -4.08 25.78
N LYS A 106 -1.27 -2.95 25.13
CA LYS A 106 -1.67 -2.61 23.76
C LYS A 106 -0.47 -2.18 22.95
N VAL A 107 -0.59 -2.39 21.65
CA VAL A 107 0.40 -2.05 20.65
C VAL A 107 -0.23 -1.07 19.67
N LEU A 108 0.44 0.05 19.46
CA LEU A 108 0.11 0.98 18.40
C LEU A 108 0.87 0.60 17.13
N VAL A 109 0.13 0.28 16.09
CA VAL A 109 0.66 -0.19 14.80
C VAL A 109 0.41 0.88 13.74
N GLN A 110 1.44 1.23 12.98
CA GLN A 110 1.37 2.07 11.78
C GLN A 110 1.30 1.17 10.55
N VAL A 111 0.39 1.48 9.64
CA VAL A 111 0.26 0.89 8.31
C VAL A 111 0.55 2.00 7.29
N PRO A 112 1.79 2.11 6.78
CA PRO A 112 2.18 3.22 5.91
C PRO A 112 1.49 3.13 4.54
N VAL A 113 0.97 4.24 4.04
CA VAL A 113 0.26 4.25 2.74
C VAL A 113 1.16 3.87 1.57
N ASN A 114 2.43 4.28 1.63
CA ASN A 114 3.44 4.04 0.59
C ASN A 114 3.90 2.58 0.51
N GLU A 115 3.61 1.76 1.52
CA GLU A 115 3.95 0.34 1.59
C GLU A 115 2.73 -0.57 1.41
N ASN A 116 1.51 -0.01 1.36
CA ASN A 116 0.26 -0.76 1.39
C ASN A 116 -0.68 -0.48 0.21
N TYR A 117 -0.14 0.05 -0.88
CA TYR A 117 -0.95 0.34 -2.08
C TYR A 117 -1.41 -0.91 -2.84
N HIS A 118 -0.86 -2.09 -2.51
CA HIS A 118 -1.29 -3.40 -3.01
C HIS A 118 -2.56 -3.92 -2.34
N MET A 119 -2.97 -3.33 -1.21
CA MET A 119 -4.15 -3.76 -0.49
C MET A 119 -5.43 -3.48 -1.32
N PRO A 120 -6.51 -4.26 -1.11
CA PRO A 120 -7.82 -3.97 -1.70
C PRO A 120 -8.29 -2.53 -1.39
N GLU A 121 -9.12 -1.94 -2.26
CA GLU A 121 -9.62 -0.56 -2.06
C GLU A 121 -10.25 -0.33 -0.69
N ASP A 122 -11.11 -1.25 -0.25
CA ASP A 122 -11.77 -1.16 1.06
C ASP A 122 -10.79 -1.20 2.24
N LEU A 123 -9.54 -1.60 2.02
CA LEU A 123 -8.47 -1.63 3.01
C LEU A 123 -7.39 -0.58 2.77
N ARG A 124 -7.49 0.22 1.70
CA ARG A 124 -6.54 1.29 1.40
C ARG A 124 -7.00 2.61 2.01
N THR A 125 -6.01 3.41 2.43
CA THR A 125 -6.19 4.78 2.91
C THR A 125 -5.34 5.73 2.07
N SER A 126 -5.72 7.01 2.00
CA SER A 126 -4.92 8.05 1.31
C SER A 126 -3.75 8.58 2.15
N GLN A 127 -3.66 8.13 3.40
CA GLN A 127 -2.71 8.55 4.42
C GLN A 127 -2.36 7.34 5.29
N ASP A 128 -1.31 7.44 6.10
CA ASP A 128 -0.95 6.35 7.03
C ASP A 128 -2.12 6.01 7.95
N LEU A 129 -2.29 4.72 8.20
CA LEU A 129 -3.32 4.19 9.08
C LEU A 129 -2.70 3.79 10.41
N TYR A 130 -3.34 4.15 11.52
CA TYR A 130 -2.90 3.79 12.87
C TYR A 130 -3.95 2.89 13.53
N LEU A 131 -3.52 1.73 13.99
CA LEU A 131 -4.37 0.71 14.60
C LEU A 131 -3.89 0.42 16.03
N ILE A 132 -4.83 0.27 16.95
CA ILE A 132 -4.55 -0.26 18.30
C ILE A 132 -5.00 -1.71 18.35
N LEU A 133 -4.09 -2.58 18.75
CA LEU A 133 -4.32 -4.00 18.92
C LEU A 133 -3.77 -4.43 20.30
N PRO A 134 -4.36 -5.41 20.99
CA PRO A 134 -3.68 -6.04 22.11
C PRO A 134 -2.40 -6.71 21.62
N GLU A 135 -1.40 -6.84 22.50
CA GLU A 135 -0.12 -7.46 22.16
C GLU A 135 -0.30 -8.90 21.61
N SER A 136 -1.28 -9.65 22.11
CA SER A 136 -1.63 -10.99 21.63
C SER A 136 -2.11 -11.06 20.18
N ALA A 137 -2.55 -9.94 19.60
CA ALA A 137 -3.05 -9.86 18.22
C ALA A 137 -1.98 -9.45 17.20
N VAL A 138 -0.75 -9.21 17.66
CA VAL A 138 0.38 -8.75 16.85
C VAL A 138 1.55 -9.71 17.03
N GLU A 139 2.11 -10.17 15.92
CA GLU A 139 3.31 -11.00 15.93
C GLU A 139 4.51 -10.18 15.43
N MET A 140 5.61 -10.22 16.16
CA MET A 140 6.88 -9.68 15.66
C MET A 140 7.39 -10.55 14.52
N THR A 141 7.65 -9.94 13.37
CA THR A 141 8.20 -10.64 12.22
C THR A 141 9.70 -10.84 12.45
N LEU A 142 10.08 -11.97 13.05
CA LEU A 142 11.48 -12.37 13.33
C LEU A 142 12.30 -12.74 12.08
N THR A 143 11.86 -12.34 10.88
CA THR A 143 12.44 -12.84 9.63
C THR A 143 13.28 -11.76 8.97
N ASP A 144 14.59 -12.00 8.84
CA ASP A 144 15.54 -11.22 8.02
C ASP A 144 15.11 -11.08 6.55
N ALA A 145 14.09 -11.82 6.12
CA ALA A 145 13.39 -11.58 4.86
C ALA A 145 12.41 -10.41 5.06
N GLN A 146 12.93 -9.17 5.00
CA GLN A 146 12.10 -8.01 4.66
C GLN A 146 11.21 -8.42 3.49
N ARG A 147 9.89 -8.36 3.66
CA ARG A 147 8.97 -8.59 2.54
C ARG A 147 9.43 -7.65 1.42
N PRO A 148 9.67 -8.15 0.20
CA PRO A 148 10.10 -7.29 -0.89
C PRO A 148 9.07 -6.18 -0.98
N LYS A 149 9.55 -4.93 -0.87
CA LYS A 149 8.66 -3.76 -0.96
C LYS A 149 7.79 -3.96 -2.19
N PRO A 150 6.46 -3.82 -2.06
CA PRO A 150 5.59 -3.90 -3.22
C PRO A 150 6.17 -2.99 -4.32
N SER A 151 6.00 -3.37 -5.59
CA SER A 151 6.51 -2.55 -6.70
C SER A 151 5.50 -1.51 -7.18
N LYS A 152 5.98 -0.30 -7.48
CA LYS A 152 5.14 0.75 -8.08
C LYS A 152 4.80 0.43 -9.53
N GLY A 153 5.28 -0.69 -10.07
CA GLY A 153 5.19 -1.05 -11.47
C GLY A 153 6.41 -0.52 -12.25
N PRO A 154 6.58 -0.96 -13.49
CA PRO A 154 7.69 -0.54 -14.34
C PRO A 154 7.68 0.97 -14.63
N ASP A 155 8.86 1.56 -14.83
CA ASP A 155 9.02 2.96 -15.22
C ASP A 155 8.45 3.22 -16.64
N TRP A 156 7.26 3.81 -16.69
CA TRP A 156 6.56 4.15 -17.93
C TRP A 156 7.28 5.22 -18.75
N LYS A 157 8.21 6.01 -18.18
CA LYS A 157 8.88 7.10 -18.91
C LYS A 157 9.73 6.60 -20.07
N ARG A 158 10.13 5.33 -20.04
CA ARG A 158 10.90 4.67 -21.09
C ARG A 158 10.03 4.01 -22.17
N MET A 159 8.72 3.92 -21.93
CA MET A 159 7.76 3.26 -22.81
C MET A 159 7.31 4.15 -23.97
N ARG A 160 6.73 3.54 -25.01
CA ARG A 160 6.21 4.28 -26.18
C ARG A 160 4.85 4.85 -25.84
N GLN A 161 4.62 6.13 -26.15
CA GLN A 161 3.30 6.73 -25.97
C GLN A 161 2.27 6.03 -26.86
N ALA A 162 1.11 5.74 -26.30
CA ALA A 162 -0.02 5.12 -26.98
C ALA A 162 -1.25 6.03 -26.93
N LYS A 163 -2.11 5.93 -27.94
CA LYS A 163 -3.40 6.62 -28.02
C LYS A 163 -4.50 5.57 -28.20
N ILE A 164 -5.50 5.63 -27.32
CA ILE A 164 -6.68 4.76 -27.41
C ILE A 164 -7.61 5.32 -28.50
N LEU A 165 -7.86 4.52 -29.54
CA LEU A 165 -8.73 4.87 -30.65
C LEU A 165 -10.15 4.35 -30.45
N THR A 166 -10.26 3.11 -29.95
CA THR A 166 -11.50 2.34 -29.79
C THR A 166 -11.63 1.85 -28.34
N PRO A 167 -12.16 2.69 -27.42
CA PRO A 167 -12.21 2.41 -25.99
C PRO A 167 -12.98 1.15 -25.57
N ASP A 168 -14.00 0.78 -26.34
CA ASP A 168 -14.86 -0.37 -26.14
C ASP A 168 -14.15 -1.71 -26.42
N ALA A 169 -13.02 -1.69 -27.12
CA ALA A 169 -12.17 -2.87 -27.36
C ALA A 169 -11.17 -3.14 -26.20
N VAL A 170 -11.52 -2.71 -24.99
CA VAL A 170 -10.78 -3.01 -23.76
C VAL A 170 -11.19 -4.39 -23.23
N TYR A 171 -10.20 -5.23 -22.93
CA TYR A 171 -10.42 -6.51 -22.27
C TYR A 171 -10.38 -6.32 -20.74
N ALA A 172 -11.46 -5.76 -20.18
CA ALA A 172 -11.52 -5.37 -18.76
C ALA A 172 -11.43 -6.53 -17.76
N THR A 173 -11.83 -7.74 -18.20
CA THR A 173 -11.79 -8.98 -17.42
C THR A 173 -10.65 -9.90 -17.84
N TYR A 174 -9.69 -9.41 -18.63
CA TYR A 174 -8.54 -10.22 -19.04
C TYR A 174 -7.68 -10.60 -17.83
N ASP A 175 -7.49 -11.90 -17.64
CA ASP A 175 -6.65 -12.39 -16.56
C ASP A 175 -5.18 -12.42 -17.00
N LEU A 176 -4.50 -11.29 -16.78
CA LEU A 176 -3.07 -11.16 -17.05
C LEU A 176 -2.23 -12.14 -16.20
N GLY A 177 -2.71 -12.54 -15.02
CA GLY A 177 -2.00 -13.39 -14.08
C GLY A 177 -1.97 -14.86 -14.47
N ASN A 178 -2.89 -15.30 -15.33
CA ASN A 178 -2.96 -16.68 -15.83
C ASN A 178 -2.44 -16.84 -17.26
N ASP A 179 -2.02 -15.77 -17.93
CA ASP A 179 -1.43 -15.82 -19.27
C ASP A 179 0.10 -16.00 -19.19
N SER A 180 0.56 -17.26 -19.29
CA SER A 180 1.99 -17.58 -19.24
C SER A 180 2.82 -16.91 -20.35
N THR A 181 2.19 -16.63 -21.50
CA THR A 181 2.86 -16.03 -22.66
C THR A 181 3.22 -14.58 -22.38
N VAL A 182 2.27 -13.80 -21.88
CA VAL A 182 2.54 -12.39 -21.53
C VAL A 182 3.46 -12.28 -20.32
N LEU A 183 3.29 -13.12 -19.30
CA LEU A 183 4.15 -13.12 -18.12
C LEU A 183 5.61 -13.40 -18.48
N SER A 184 5.84 -14.40 -19.33
CA SER A 184 7.18 -14.73 -19.84
C SER A 184 7.76 -13.58 -20.68
N LYS A 185 6.92 -12.88 -21.46
CA LYS A 185 7.35 -11.71 -22.24
C LYS A 185 7.68 -10.51 -21.37
N LEU A 186 6.93 -10.26 -20.30
CA LEU A 186 7.22 -9.21 -19.32
C LEU A 186 8.54 -9.48 -18.62
N ALA A 187 8.76 -10.71 -18.15
CA ALA A 187 10.04 -11.13 -17.56
C ALA A 187 11.20 -11.00 -18.57
N GLY A 188 11.01 -11.43 -19.81
CA GLY A 188 12.01 -11.31 -20.89
C GLY A 188 12.35 -9.87 -21.27
N ASN A 189 11.44 -8.91 -21.00
CA ASN A 189 11.69 -7.48 -21.15
C ASN A 189 12.46 -6.87 -19.96
N GLY A 190 12.90 -7.69 -19.00
CA GLY A 190 13.70 -7.28 -17.85
C GLY A 190 12.89 -6.76 -16.66
N LEU A 191 11.58 -7.01 -16.61
CA LEU A 191 10.77 -6.66 -15.44
C LEU A 191 11.00 -7.67 -14.32
N SER A 192 11.12 -7.15 -13.10
CA SER A 192 11.18 -7.95 -11.87
C SER A 192 9.83 -8.56 -11.53
N GLN A 193 9.81 -9.67 -10.78
CA GLN A 193 8.57 -10.32 -10.36
C GLN A 193 7.62 -9.35 -9.61
N PRO A 194 8.09 -8.50 -8.66
CA PRO A 194 7.21 -7.55 -8.01
C PRO A 194 6.57 -6.52 -8.99
N GLU A 195 7.29 -6.11 -10.03
CA GLU A 195 6.73 -5.25 -11.08
C GLU A 195 5.64 -5.97 -11.86
N ILE A 196 5.86 -7.23 -12.22
CA ILE A 196 4.87 -8.07 -12.92
C ILE A 196 3.63 -8.25 -12.04
N ASP A 197 3.79 -8.58 -10.76
CA ASP A 197 2.69 -8.74 -9.82
C ASP A 197 1.89 -7.44 -9.67
N ALA A 198 2.56 -6.29 -9.62
CA ALA A 198 1.91 -4.98 -9.60
C ALA A 198 1.11 -4.71 -10.87
N MET A 199 1.63 -5.09 -12.05
CA MET A 199 0.92 -4.97 -13.32
C MET A 199 -0.31 -5.87 -13.37
N VAL A 200 -0.17 -7.14 -12.98
CA VAL A 200 -1.26 -8.11 -12.91
C VAL A 200 -2.36 -7.60 -11.99
N PHE A 201 -2.01 -7.24 -10.76
CA PHE A 201 -2.97 -6.72 -9.79
C PHE A 201 -3.72 -5.50 -10.33
N ARG A 202 -3.01 -4.51 -10.88
CA ARG A 202 -3.61 -3.25 -11.35
C ARG A 202 -4.18 -3.31 -12.77
N SER A 203 -4.13 -4.48 -13.42
CA SER A 203 -4.77 -4.71 -14.72
C SER A 203 -6.26 -5.07 -14.60
N HIS A 204 -6.68 -5.57 -13.44
CA HIS A 204 -8.05 -6.01 -13.20
C HIS A 204 -8.98 -4.82 -12.94
N GLU A 205 -10.17 -4.81 -13.54
CA GLU A 205 -11.14 -3.70 -13.43
C GLU A 205 -11.50 -3.31 -11.99
N ARG A 206 -11.59 -4.27 -11.06
CA ARG A 206 -11.83 -4.01 -9.62
C ARG A 206 -10.78 -3.08 -8.97
N ASN A 207 -9.63 -2.92 -9.60
CA ASN A 207 -8.52 -2.10 -9.12
C ASN A 207 -8.37 -0.80 -9.94
N TRP A 208 -9.27 -0.55 -10.89
CA TRP A 208 -9.36 0.71 -11.63
C TRP A 208 -10.13 1.76 -10.81
N PRO A 209 -10.12 3.05 -11.23
CA PRO A 209 -10.90 4.09 -10.57
C PRO A 209 -12.39 3.71 -10.43
N ALA A 210 -13.00 4.07 -9.30
CA ALA A 210 -14.39 3.74 -8.95
C ALA A 210 -15.44 4.17 -9.97
N GLY A 211 -15.10 5.04 -10.92
CA GLY A 211 -16.01 5.40 -12.00
C GLY A 211 -16.00 4.43 -13.19
N ILE A 212 -15.12 3.43 -13.21
CA ILE A 212 -14.90 2.49 -14.32
C ILE A 212 -14.53 1.06 -13.87
N ASP A 213 -14.70 0.77 -12.57
CA ASP A 213 -14.38 -0.50 -11.90
C ASP A 213 -15.37 -1.64 -12.17
N SER A 214 -16.51 -1.32 -12.80
CA SER A 214 -17.49 -2.29 -13.31
C SER A 214 -17.95 -1.92 -14.72
N PHE A 215 -18.58 -2.87 -15.41
CA PHE A 215 -19.14 -2.63 -16.74
C PHE A 215 -20.16 -1.48 -16.74
N GLU A 216 -21.10 -1.47 -15.80
CA GLU A 216 -22.19 -0.49 -15.69
C GLU A 216 -21.66 0.93 -15.49
N ARG A 217 -20.57 1.07 -14.73
CA ARG A 217 -19.92 2.35 -14.46
C ARG A 217 -19.02 2.80 -15.61
N ARG A 218 -18.32 1.85 -16.23
CA ARG A 218 -17.39 2.10 -17.35
C ARG A 218 -18.11 2.45 -18.64
N TYR A 219 -19.14 1.69 -19.01
CA TYR A 219 -19.85 1.82 -20.28
C TYR A 219 -20.24 3.26 -20.64
N PRO A 220 -20.89 4.05 -19.76
CA PRO A 220 -21.24 5.44 -20.08
C PRO A 220 -20.04 6.37 -20.26
N LYS A 221 -18.86 5.98 -19.76
CA LYS A 221 -17.63 6.79 -19.77
C LYS A 221 -16.59 6.35 -20.79
N LEU A 222 -16.86 5.31 -21.58
CA LEU A 222 -15.90 4.76 -22.55
C LEU A 222 -15.29 5.83 -23.47
N LYS A 223 -16.08 6.81 -23.91
CA LYS A 223 -15.59 7.92 -24.76
C LYS A 223 -14.46 8.71 -24.09
N GLU A 224 -14.49 8.84 -22.77
CA GLU A 224 -13.52 9.60 -22.00
C GLU A 224 -12.14 8.92 -21.94
N PHE A 225 -12.07 7.61 -22.19
CA PHE A 225 -10.80 6.87 -22.18
C PHE A 225 -9.83 7.35 -23.26
N LYS A 226 -10.35 7.95 -24.35
CA LYS A 226 -9.53 8.60 -25.39
C LYS A 226 -8.68 9.75 -24.84
N HIS A 227 -9.05 10.30 -23.68
CA HIS A 227 -8.32 11.37 -23.02
C HIS A 227 -7.22 10.88 -22.08
N TYR A 228 -7.12 9.57 -21.81
CA TYR A 228 -6.00 9.05 -21.05
C TYR A 228 -4.68 9.23 -21.79
N LYS A 229 -3.67 9.70 -21.05
CA LYS A 229 -2.28 9.58 -21.47
C LYS A 229 -1.83 8.16 -21.15
N ALA A 230 -1.62 7.36 -22.18
CA ALA A 230 -1.23 5.96 -22.05
C ALA A 230 0.12 5.68 -22.71
N PHE A 231 0.77 4.61 -22.27
CA PHE A 231 2.02 4.11 -22.83
C PHE A 231 1.94 2.61 -22.99
N GLU A 232 2.60 2.08 -24.01
CA GLU A 232 2.65 0.65 -24.27
C GLU A 232 3.68 -0.02 -23.35
N ALA A 233 3.20 -0.86 -22.45
CA ALA A 233 4.04 -1.65 -21.55
C ALA A 233 4.47 -2.98 -22.19
N ALA A 234 3.56 -3.64 -22.91
CA ALA A 234 3.83 -4.86 -23.65
C ALA A 234 2.81 -5.05 -24.78
N HIS A 235 3.11 -5.96 -25.70
CA HIS A 235 2.16 -6.41 -26.71
C HIS A 235 2.42 -7.89 -27.02
N TRP A 236 1.37 -8.64 -27.34
CA TRP A 236 1.45 -10.06 -27.73
C TRP A 236 0.28 -10.35 -28.65
N GLU A 237 0.42 -11.31 -29.57
CA GLU A 237 -0.67 -11.74 -30.45
C GLU A 237 -1.44 -10.57 -31.11
N ASP A 238 -2.72 -10.40 -30.78
CA ASP A 238 -3.62 -9.32 -31.18
C ASP A 238 -3.91 -8.33 -30.05
N LYS A 239 -3.15 -8.37 -28.93
CA LYS A 239 -3.35 -7.56 -27.72
C LYS A 239 -2.19 -6.62 -27.41
N VAL A 240 -2.50 -5.55 -26.69
CA VAL A 240 -1.55 -4.57 -26.18
C VAL A 240 -1.89 -4.23 -24.74
N LEU A 241 -0.88 -4.23 -23.87
CA LEU A 241 -0.99 -3.79 -22.48
C LEU A 241 -0.54 -2.35 -22.40
N LEU A 242 -1.46 -1.50 -21.97
CA LEU A 242 -1.22 -0.08 -21.74
C LEU A 242 -1.03 0.17 -20.26
N VAL A 243 -0.05 1.00 -19.91
CA VAL A 243 0.00 1.67 -18.62
C VAL A 243 -0.61 3.05 -18.76
N ILE A 244 -1.44 3.44 -17.79
CA ILE A 244 -2.04 4.76 -17.65
C ILE A 244 -1.48 5.38 -16.37
N PRO A 245 -0.44 6.23 -16.48
CA PRO A 245 0.25 6.73 -15.31
C PRO A 245 -0.59 7.72 -14.51
N THR A 246 -0.60 7.60 -13.18
CA THR A 246 -1.29 8.54 -12.28
C THR A 246 -0.73 9.96 -12.44
N GLU A 247 0.59 10.10 -12.54
CA GLU A 247 1.30 11.39 -12.63
C GLU A 247 0.74 12.26 -13.78
N LEU A 248 0.48 11.63 -14.92
CA LEU A 248 0.04 12.30 -16.14
C LEU A 248 -1.48 12.45 -16.24
N ASN A 249 -2.24 11.64 -15.49
CA ASN A 249 -3.69 11.58 -15.53
C ASN A 249 -4.36 12.11 -14.25
N LYS A 250 -3.60 12.75 -13.35
CA LYS A 250 -4.10 13.37 -12.11
C LYS A 250 -5.15 14.48 -12.29
N ARG A 251 -5.36 14.97 -13.52
CA ARG A 251 -6.37 16.00 -13.86
C ARG A 251 -7.62 15.42 -14.52
N GLN A 252 -7.71 14.09 -14.68
CA GLN A 252 -8.92 13.46 -15.17
C GLN A 252 -10.10 13.74 -14.23
N PRO A 253 -11.35 13.64 -14.74
CA PRO A 253 -12.55 13.75 -13.93
C PRO A 253 -12.57 12.75 -12.75
N ILE A 254 -13.35 13.10 -11.73
CA ILE A 254 -13.57 12.23 -10.58
C ILE A 254 -14.18 10.90 -11.07
N GLY A 255 -13.63 9.78 -10.58
CA GLY A 255 -14.01 8.44 -11.02
C GLY A 255 -13.26 7.92 -12.26
N LEU A 256 -12.54 8.77 -13.00
CA LEU A 256 -11.60 8.34 -14.05
C LEU A 256 -10.14 8.54 -13.66
N ARG A 257 -9.88 9.42 -12.70
CA ARG A 257 -8.54 9.72 -12.21
C ARG A 257 -7.90 8.49 -11.52
N PRO A 258 -6.75 7.99 -12.02
CA PRO A 258 -6.02 6.92 -11.35
C PRO A 258 -5.37 7.41 -10.05
N HIS A 259 -5.56 6.67 -8.96
CA HIS A 259 -4.82 6.87 -7.70
C HIS A 259 -3.41 6.26 -7.75
N LEU A 260 -3.22 5.26 -8.61
CA LEU A 260 -1.97 4.59 -8.93
C LEU A 260 -1.90 4.42 -10.45
N ASP A 261 -0.73 4.02 -10.96
CA ASP A 261 -0.64 3.58 -12.35
C ASP A 261 -1.54 2.35 -12.54
N ILE A 262 -2.48 2.43 -13.48
CA ILE A 262 -3.37 1.33 -13.83
C ILE A 262 -2.96 0.74 -15.17
N TYR A 263 -3.30 -0.53 -15.39
CA TYR A 263 -2.99 -1.22 -16.62
C TYR A 263 -4.28 -1.65 -17.30
N MET A 264 -4.30 -1.58 -18.63
CA MET A 264 -5.47 -1.98 -19.42
C MET A 264 -5.01 -2.78 -20.63
N VAL A 265 -5.64 -3.92 -20.87
CA VAL A 265 -5.41 -4.74 -22.06
C VAL A 265 -6.39 -4.30 -23.14
N TYR A 266 -5.89 -4.02 -24.34
CA TYR A 266 -6.68 -3.64 -25.51
C TYR A 266 -6.39 -4.55 -26.68
N ALA A 267 -7.32 -4.62 -27.63
CA ALA A 267 -6.98 -5.10 -28.98
C ALA A 267 -5.93 -4.17 -29.62
N LYS A 268 -4.95 -4.73 -30.33
CA LYS A 268 -3.90 -3.95 -31.03
C LYS A 268 -4.48 -2.95 -32.02
N SER A 269 -5.55 -3.34 -32.72
CA SER A 269 -6.25 -2.47 -33.68
C SER A 269 -6.94 -1.27 -33.03
N ALA A 270 -7.21 -1.34 -31.72
CA ALA A 270 -7.88 -0.29 -30.96
C ALA A 270 -6.92 0.80 -30.45
N VAL A 271 -5.61 0.66 -30.69
CA VAL A 271 -4.58 1.52 -30.10
C VAL A 271 -3.55 1.91 -31.15
N GLU A 272 -3.20 3.19 -31.19
CA GLU A 272 -2.09 3.71 -31.97
C GLU A 272 -0.86 3.90 -31.06
N VAL A 273 0.22 3.18 -31.32
CA VAL A 273 1.50 3.35 -30.61
C VAL A 273 2.41 4.27 -31.43
N LYS A 274 2.82 5.39 -30.83
CA LYS A 274 3.71 6.35 -31.51
C LYS A 274 5.11 5.76 -31.66
N LYS A 275 5.71 5.98 -32.84
CA LYS A 275 7.12 5.64 -33.08
C LYS A 275 8.01 6.44 -32.12
N LYS A 276 9.02 5.77 -31.54
CA LYS A 276 10.04 6.42 -30.73
C LYS A 276 10.76 7.44 -31.62
N ARG A 277 10.73 8.74 -31.26
CA ARG A 277 11.56 9.75 -31.95
C ARG A 277 13.00 9.28 -31.85
N LYS A 278 13.63 8.93 -32.98
CA LYS A 278 15.08 8.76 -33.04
C LYS A 278 15.68 10.11 -32.62
N LYS A 279 16.39 10.11 -31.49
CA LYS A 279 17.32 11.20 -31.16
C LYS A 279 18.59 10.96 -31.95
#